data_AF-A0A351QUK9-F1
#
_entry.id   AF-A0A351QUK9-F1
#
_cell.length_a   1.000
_cell.length_b   1.000
_cell.length_c   1.000
_cell.angle_alpha   90.00
_cell.angle_beta   90.00
_cell.angle_gamma   90.00
#
_symmetry.space_group_name_H-M   'P 1'
#
loop_
_entity.id
_entity.type
_entity.pdbx_description
1 polymer ?
#
loop_
_entity_poly.entity_id
_entity_poly.type
_entity_poly.pdbx_seq_one_letter_code
_entity_poly.pdbx_strand_id
1 'polypeptide(L)' 'MPKSSYYYQLKQIKAPTKYAALRARILELFAETSKRYGYRRIHALLAKEGLCVSEKIV' A
#
# COMPACT_ATOMS: atom_id res chain seq x y z
N MET A 1 11.37 -23.91 -2.57
CA MET A 1 10.15 -23.67 -1.75
C MET A 1 9.14 -24.78 -2.03
N PRO A 2 8.45 -25.31 -1.01
CA PRO A 2 7.39 -26.29 -1.20
C PRO A 2 6.22 -25.69 -2.00
N LYS A 3 5.63 -26.48 -2.90
CA LYS A 3 4.52 -26.07 -3.78
C LYS A 3 3.31 -25.54 -2.99
N SER A 4 2.99 -26.14 -1.86
CA SER A 4 1.90 -25.73 -0.98
C SER A 4 2.05 -24.29 -0.48
N SER A 5 3.24 -23.91 -0.02
CA SER A 5 3.53 -22.54 0.43
C SER A 5 3.48 -21.53 -0.72
N TYR A 6 3.96 -21.92 -1.90
CA TYR A 6 3.90 -21.09 -3.10
C TYR A 6 2.45 -20.76 -3.49
N TYR A 7 1.58 -21.76 -3.60
CA TYR A 7 0.17 -21.55 -3.97
C TYR A 7 -0.61 -20.80 -2.89
N TYR A 8 -0.27 -20.98 -1.61
CA TYR A 8 -0.86 -20.21 -0.51
C TYR A 8 -0.53 -18.72 -0.60
N GLN A 9 0.75 -18.38 -0.78
CA GLN A 9 1.16 -16.98 -0.97
C GLN A 9 0.55 -16.37 -2.23
N LEU A 10 0.52 -17.12 -3.33
CA LEU A 10 -0.05 -16.66 -4.60
C LEU A 10 -1.56 -16.39 -4.49
N LYS A 11 -2.28 -17.18 -3.69
CA LYS A 11 -3.69 -16.95 -3.37
C LYS A 11 -3.87 -15.70 -2.51
N GLN A 12 -2.99 -15.45 -1.54
CA GLN A 12 -3.05 -14.23 -0.71
C GLN A 12 -2.73 -12.96 -1.51
N ILE A 13 -1.75 -13.00 -2.43
CA ILE A 13 -1.40 -11.86 -3.30
C ILE A 13 -2.58 -11.50 -4.21
N LYS A 14 -3.32 -12.50 -4.69
CA LYS A 14 -4.49 -12.31 -5.56
C LYS A 14 -5.77 -11.91 -4.81
N ALA A 15 -5.82 -12.14 -3.49
CA ALA A 15 -6.98 -11.76 -2.71
C ALA A 15 -7.03 -10.22 -2.56
N PRO A 16 -8.21 -9.59 -2.70
CA PRO A 16 -8.36 -8.17 -2.43
C PRO A 16 -8.04 -7.92 -0.95
N THR A 17 -6.86 -7.39 -0.70
CA THR A 17 -6.40 -7.10 0.65
C THR A 17 -7.24 -5.99 1.28
N LYS A 18 -7.38 -6.00 2.61
CA LYS A 18 -8.05 -4.95 3.41
C LYS A 18 -7.58 -3.52 3.06
N TYR A 19 -6.38 -3.38 2.49
CA TYR A 19 -5.73 -2.13 2.15
C TYR A 19 -5.63 -1.90 0.63
N ALA A 20 -6.41 -2.60 -0.19
CA ALA A 20 -6.37 -2.42 -1.65
C ALA A 20 -6.67 -0.97 -2.07
N ALA A 21 -7.71 -0.36 -1.48
CA ALA A 21 -8.04 1.05 -1.72
C ALA A 21 -6.94 2.01 -1.24
N LEU A 22 -6.33 1.72 -0.09
CA LEU A 22 -5.23 2.51 0.43
C LEU A 22 -4.00 2.44 -0.49
N ARG A 23 -3.65 1.25 -0.99
CA ARG A 23 -2.55 1.07 -1.95
C ARG A 23 -2.78 1.82 -3.24
N ALA A 24 -4.01 1.83 -3.76
CA ALA A 24 -4.37 2.63 -4.92
C ALA A 24 -4.13 4.13 -4.64
N ARG A 25 -4.59 4.64 -3.49
CA ARG A 25 -4.38 6.04 -3.11
C ARG A 25 -2.90 6.41 -2.93
N ILE A 26 -2.11 5.52 -2.34
CA ILE A 26 -0.65 5.69 -2.20
C ILE A 26 0.01 5.81 -3.59
N LEU A 27 -0.38 4.96 -4.54
CA LEU A 27 0.16 4.99 -5.90
C LEU A 27 -0.21 6.28 -6.64
N GLU A 28 -1.45 6.77 -6.47
CA GLU A 28 -1.89 8.05 -7.01
C GLU A 28 -1.06 9.21 -6.45
N LEU A 29 -0.94 9.32 -5.12
CA LEU A 29 -0.13 10.35 -4.47
C LEU A 29 1.34 10.29 -4.88
N PHE A 30 1.87 9.08 -5.07
CA PHE A 30 3.22 8.88 -5.56
C PHE A 30 3.39 9.34 -7.01
N ALA A 31 2.41 9.10 -7.86
CA ALA A 31 2.41 9.59 -9.25
C ALA A 31 2.27 11.12 -9.32
N GLU A 32 1.34 11.70 -8.56
CA GLU A 32 1.11 13.15 -8.46
C GLU A 32 2.36 13.90 -7.99
N THR A 33 3.09 13.33 -7.04
CA THR A 33 4.34 13.91 -6.51
C THR A 33 5.57 13.60 -7.35
N SER A 34 5.37 13.16 -8.61
CA SER A 34 6.44 12.79 -9.55
C SER A 34 7.43 11.77 -8.98
N LYS A 35 6.94 10.84 -8.15
CA LYS A 35 7.71 9.75 -7.53
C LYS A 35 8.83 10.23 -6.59
N ARG A 36 8.80 11.49 -6.18
CA ARG A 36 9.85 12.11 -5.35
C ARG A 36 9.65 11.82 -3.86
N TYR A 37 8.40 11.59 -3.44
CA TYR A 37 8.07 11.50 -2.03
C TYR A 37 8.23 10.07 -1.53
N GLY A 38 9.08 9.90 -0.51
CA GLY A 38 9.19 8.64 0.22
C GLY A 38 8.05 8.45 1.20
N TYR A 39 8.01 7.27 1.84
CA TYR A 39 6.91 6.82 2.68
C TYR A 39 6.50 7.82 3.78
N ARG A 40 7.45 8.52 4.44
CA ARG A 40 7.12 9.53 5.47
C ARG A 40 6.30 10.71 4.92
N ARG A 41 6.60 11.15 3.69
CA ARG A 41 5.88 12.27 3.05
C ARG A 41 4.52 11.81 2.53
N ILE A 42 4.43 10.59 2.00
CA ILE A 42 3.16 9.98 1.59
C ILE A 42 2.26 9.78 2.82
N HIS A 43 2.80 9.30 3.93
CA HIS A 43 2.08 9.14 5.20
C HIS A 43 1.50 10.47 5.70
N ALA A 44 2.29 11.55 5.66
CA ALA A 44 1.81 12.89 6.01
C ALA A 44 0.70 13.40 5.07
N LEU A 45 0.77 13.10 3.77
CA LEU A 45 -0.29 13.42 2.80
C LEU A 45 -1.57 12.65 3.08
N LEU A 46 -1.46 11.35 3.36
CA LEU A 46 -2.60 10.51 3.75
C LEU A 46 -3.26 11.02 5.05
N ALA A 47 -2.45 11.42 6.04
CA ALA A 47 -2.95 12.02 7.27
C ALA A 47 -3.68 13.35 7.00
N LYS A 48 -3.17 14.17 6.06
CA LYS A 48 -3.82 15.42 5.64
C LYS A 48 -5.16 15.17 4.92
N GLU A 49 -5.29 14.06 4.22
CA GLU A 49 -6.55 13.60 3.59
C GLU A 49 -7.53 12.95 4.58
N GLY A 50 -7.17 12.86 5.87
CA GLY A 50 -8.01 12.23 6.90
C GLY A 50 -7.88 10.71 6.98
N LEU A 51 -6.99 10.11 6.18
CA LEU A 51 -6.64 8.70 6.27
C LEU A 51 -5.56 8.51 7.33
N CYS A 52 -5.99 8.43 8.60
CA CYS A 52 -5.12 8.06 9.71
C CYS A 52 -4.74 6.59 9.62
N VAL A 53 -3.67 6.29 8.88
CA VAL A 53 -3.10 4.96 8.75
C VAL A 53 -1.83 4.87 9.59
N SER A 54 -1.58 3.72 10.25
CA SER A 54 -0.31 3.47 10.91
C SER A 54 0.84 3.47 9.90
N GLU A 55 1.99 4.02 10.30
CA GLU A 55 3.21 4.09 9.46
C GLU A 55 3.65 2.74 8.89
N LYS A 56 3.33 1.62 9.58
CA LYS A 56 3.69 0.26 9.12
C LYS A 56 2.85 -0.28 7.95
N ILE A 57 1.79 0.43 7.58
CA ILE A 57 0.82 -0.02 6.56
C ILE A 57 1.07 0.67 5.21
N VAL A 58 1.82 1.79 5.21
CA VAL A 58 2.19 2.61 4.05
C VAL A 58 3.53 2.15 3.48
#